data_AF-A0A1Q4FXI0-F1
#
_entry.id   AF-A0A1Q4FXI0-F1
#
_cell.length_a   1.000
_cell.length_b   1.000
_cell.length_c   1.000
_cell.angle_alpha   90.00
_cell.angle_beta   90.00
_cell.angle_gamma   90.00
#
_symmetry.space_group_name_H-M   'P 1'
#
loop_
_entity.id
_entity.type
_entity.pdbx_description
1 polymer ?
#
loop_
_entity_poly.entity_id
_entity_poly.type
_entity_poly.pdbx_seq_one_letter_code
_entity_poly.pdbx_strand_id
1 'polypeptide(L)'
;MPESGGHDKDDQDVAFTIVDDPKNESVYKGPGSYAATRAESAVRAVEEAFPPLRFALRAERNLTALHVQARVPPSVENDAFLVVLSKALASTGTRLAPIVGELCKSSLVTPDRRA
;
A
#
# COMPACT_ATOMS: atom_id res chain seq x y z
N MET A 1 38.15 -5.15 21.18
CA MET A 1 36.70 -4.97 21.37
C MET A 1 36.06 -5.05 19.98
N PRO A 2 35.25 -6.06 19.62
CA PRO A 2 34.36 -5.90 18.48
C PRO A 2 33.06 -5.29 19.01
N GLU A 3 32.82 -4.02 18.70
CA GLU A 3 31.51 -3.43 18.87
C GLU A 3 30.54 -4.11 17.91
N SER A 4 29.54 -4.72 18.52
CA SER A 4 28.27 -5.18 18.00
C SER A 4 27.89 -4.56 16.67
N GLY A 5 27.64 -5.43 15.68
CA GLY A 5 26.99 -5.07 14.43
C GLY A 5 25.79 -4.17 14.69
N GLY A 6 25.87 -2.94 14.20
CA GLY A 6 24.70 -2.10 14.05
C GLY A 6 23.80 -2.80 13.06
N HIS A 7 22.68 -3.33 13.56
CA HIS A 7 21.54 -3.71 12.74
C HIS A 7 21.33 -2.59 11.73
N ASP A 8 21.63 -2.89 10.46
CA ASP A 8 21.06 -2.19 9.33
C ASP A 8 19.56 -2.17 9.63
N LYS A 9 19.02 -0.99 9.96
CA LYS A 9 17.58 -0.84 10.13
C LYS A 9 17.03 -0.82 8.72
N ASP A 10 16.99 -2.00 8.11
CA ASP A 10 16.46 -2.21 6.78
C ASP A 10 15.06 -1.59 6.71
N ASP A 11 14.82 -0.91 5.60
CA ASP A 11 13.54 -0.34 5.30
C ASP A 11 12.45 -1.43 5.35
N GLN A 12 11.32 -1.14 5.99
CA GLN A 12 10.24 -2.11 6.18
C GLN A 12 9.32 -2.10 4.97
N ASP A 13 9.29 -3.23 4.27
CA ASP A 13 8.41 -3.44 3.13
C ASP A 13 7.03 -3.91 3.61
N VAL A 14 6.02 -3.04 3.49
CA VAL A 14 4.65 -3.27 3.95
C VAL A 14 3.74 -3.41 2.74
N ALA A 15 3.18 -4.60 2.54
CA ALA A 15 2.22 -4.87 1.47
C ALA A 15 0.79 -4.83 2.01
N PHE A 16 -0.10 -4.11 1.32
CA PHE A 16 -1.53 -4.06 1.63
C PHE A 16 -2.35 -3.87 0.36
N THR A 17 -3.63 -4.19 0.45
CA THR A 17 -4.58 -4.01 -0.64
C THR A 17 -5.59 -2.95 -0.25
N ILE A 18 -5.89 -2.04 -1.17
CA ILE A 18 -6.93 -1.03 -1.02
C ILE A 18 -8.10 -1.43 -1.90
N VAL A 19 -9.30 -1.40 -1.33
CA VAL A 19 -10.55 -1.74 -1.99
C VAL A 19 -11.55 -0.61 -1.81
N ASP A 20 -12.68 -0.71 -2.51
CA ASP A 20 -13.78 0.23 -2.30
C ASP A 20 -14.30 0.15 -0.86
N ASP A 21 -14.63 1.31 -0.29
CA ASP A 21 -15.43 1.29 0.94
C ASP A 21 -16.89 1.04 0.56
N PRO A 22 -17.53 -0.03 1.07
CA PRO A 22 -18.88 -0.41 0.65
C PRO A 22 -19.93 0.68 0.94
N LYS A 23 -19.62 1.67 1.79
CA LYS A 23 -20.51 2.83 2.01
C LYS A 23 -20.48 3.82 0.84
N ASN A 24 -19.51 3.71 -0.08
CA ASN A 24 -19.25 4.63 -1.18
C ASN A 24 -19.40 4.01 -2.58
N GLU A 25 -19.73 2.72 -2.69
CA GLU A 25 -19.92 1.97 -3.94
C GLU A 25 -20.80 2.70 -4.97
N SER A 26 -21.83 3.40 -4.50
CA SER A 26 -22.82 4.09 -5.35
C SER A 26 -22.60 5.60 -5.49
N VAL A 27 -21.58 6.17 -4.85
CA VAL A 27 -21.35 7.63 -4.79
C VAL A 27 -20.64 8.14 -6.04
N TYR A 28 -19.73 7.34 -6.61
CA TYR A 28 -18.84 7.77 -7.68
C TYR A 28 -19.27 7.22 -9.06
N LYS A 29 -19.34 8.10 -10.08
CA LYS A 29 -19.70 7.75 -11.47
C LYS A 29 -18.51 7.94 -12.43
N GLY A 30 -18.43 7.13 -13.49
CA GLY A 30 -17.39 7.22 -14.53
C GLY A 30 -16.07 6.53 -14.13
N PRO A 31 -14.92 6.86 -14.75
CA PRO A 31 -13.63 6.22 -14.43
C PRO A 31 -13.11 6.51 -13.00
N GLY A 32 -13.66 7.53 -12.34
CA GLY A 32 -13.49 7.76 -10.90
C GLY A 32 -14.34 6.85 -10.01
N SER A 33 -15.19 6.00 -10.58
CA SER A 33 -15.95 4.98 -9.85
C SER A 33 -15.04 3.86 -9.34
N TYR A 34 -13.94 3.60 -10.04
CA TYR A 34 -13.03 2.53 -9.67
C TYR A 34 -12.21 2.87 -8.42
N ALA A 35 -12.23 1.96 -7.45
CA ALA A 35 -11.49 2.10 -6.20
C ALA A 35 -9.98 2.26 -6.45
N ALA A 36 -9.42 1.57 -7.44
CA ALA A 36 -7.99 1.63 -7.71
C ALA A 36 -7.52 3.04 -8.13
N THR A 37 -8.29 3.72 -9.00
CA THR A 37 -7.99 5.08 -9.46
C THR A 37 -8.06 6.09 -8.30
N ARG A 38 -9.09 5.96 -7.45
CA ARG A 38 -9.30 6.83 -6.29
C ARG A 38 -8.21 6.63 -5.23
N ALA A 39 -7.90 5.37 -4.94
CA ALA A 39 -6.85 4.97 -4.03
C ALA A 39 -5.46 5.43 -4.51
N GLU A 40 -5.17 5.34 -5.80
CA GLU A 40 -3.88 5.79 -6.36
C GLU A 40 -3.64 7.27 -6.08
N SER A 41 -4.66 8.11 -6.27
CA SER A 41 -4.58 9.54 -5.96
C SER A 41 -4.28 9.80 -4.49
N ALA A 42 -4.96 9.08 -3.57
CA ALA A 42 -4.70 9.20 -2.13
C ALA A 42 -3.28 8.74 -1.76
N VAL A 43 -2.81 7.61 -2.31
CA VAL A 43 -1.46 7.11 -2.02
C VAL A 43 -0.39 8.05 -2.55
N ARG A 44 -0.57 8.61 -3.75
CA ARG A 44 0.32 9.64 -4.30
C ARG A 44 0.37 10.90 -3.45
N ALA A 45 -0.78 11.35 -2.93
CA ALA A 45 -0.81 12.49 -2.01
C ALA A 45 -0.03 12.21 -0.71
N VAL A 46 -0.11 10.98 -0.18
CA VAL A 46 0.68 10.56 0.98
C VAL A 46 2.17 10.48 0.63
N GLU A 47 2.53 9.95 -0.53
CA GLU A 47 3.92 9.91 -1.03
C GLU A 47 4.53 11.31 -1.15
N GLU A 48 3.76 12.28 -1.66
CA GLU A 48 4.20 13.67 -1.79
C GLU A 48 4.33 14.36 -0.43
N ALA A 49 3.40 14.13 0.50
CA ALA A 49 3.44 14.67 1.85
C ALA A 49 4.56 14.04 2.72
N PHE A 50 4.94 12.81 2.41
CA PHE A 50 5.96 12.04 3.11
C PHE A 50 6.99 11.49 2.09
N PRO A 51 7.89 12.35 1.57
CA PRO A 51 8.88 11.97 0.57
C PRO A 51 9.83 10.80 0.93
N PRO A 52 10.11 10.46 2.21
CA PRO A 52 10.90 9.27 2.49
C PRO A 52 10.12 7.96 2.31
N LEU A 53 8.78 8.00 2.18
CA LEU A 53 7.98 6.83 1.82
C LEU A 53 8.08 6.60 0.31
N ARG A 54 8.21 5.35 -0.12
CA ARG A 54 8.07 5.00 -1.54
C ARG A 54 6.99 3.96 -1.72
N PHE A 55 6.13 4.16 -2.70
CA PHE A 55 5.03 3.25 -2.98
C PHE A 55 5.18 2.63 -4.36
N ALA A 56 5.13 1.30 -4.42
CA ALA A 56 4.90 0.57 -5.66
C ALA A 56 3.41 0.22 -5.74
N LEU A 57 2.76 0.74 -6.79
CA LEU A 57 1.32 0.61 -7.00
C LEU A 57 1.05 -0.39 -8.13
N ARG A 58 0.10 -1.29 -7.91
CA ARG A 58 -0.37 -2.25 -8.91
C ARG A 58 -1.87 -2.39 -8.85
N ALA A 59 -2.56 -1.77 -9.81
CA ALA A 59 -4.00 -1.91 -9.96
C ALA A 59 -4.37 -3.29 -10.56
N GLU A 60 -5.50 -3.84 -10.12
CA GLU A 60 -6.09 -4.99 -10.79
C GLU A 60 -6.58 -4.65 -12.19
N ARG A 61 -6.70 -5.66 -13.07
CA ARG A 61 -7.21 -5.47 -14.44
C ARG A 61 -8.60 -4.83 -14.48
N ASN A 62 -9.43 -5.10 -13.48
CA ASN A 62 -10.79 -4.56 -13.37
C ASN A 62 -10.86 -3.27 -12.55
N LEU A 63 -9.72 -2.74 -12.06
CA LEU A 63 -9.62 -1.53 -11.22
C LEU A 63 -10.46 -1.56 -9.93
N THR A 64 -10.90 -2.75 -9.51
CA THR A 64 -11.68 -3.01 -8.29
C THR A 64 -10.84 -2.93 -7.03
N ALA A 65 -9.52 -3.16 -7.15
CA ALA A 65 -8.57 -3.09 -6.04
C ALA A 65 -7.22 -2.54 -6.51
N LEU A 66 -6.52 -1.91 -5.57
CA LEU A 66 -5.14 -1.43 -5.73
C LEU A 66 -4.24 -2.15 -4.74
N HIS A 67 -3.29 -2.93 -5.26
CA HIS A 67 -2.23 -3.48 -4.44
C HIS A 67 -1.13 -2.44 -4.28
N VAL A 68 -0.71 -2.25 -3.03
CA VAL A 68 0.30 -1.27 -2.67
C VAL A 68 1.38 -1.96 -1.88
N GLN A 69 2.62 -1.72 -2.28
CA GLN A 69 3.81 -2.09 -1.53
C GLN A 69 4.49 -0.79 -1.11
N ALA A 70 4.44 -0.50 0.19
CA ALA A 70 5.04 0.68 0.78
C ALA A 70 6.37 0.33 1.43
N ARG A 71 7.39 1.09 1.06
CA ARG A 71 8.71 1.05 1.66
C ARG A 71 8.76 2.13 2.75
N VAL A 72 8.69 1.70 4.01
CA VAL A 72 8.59 2.55 5.20
C VAL A 72 9.91 2.57 5.96
N PRO A 73 10.58 3.72 6.06
CA PRO A 73 11.84 3.81 6.78
C PRO A 73 11.61 3.54 8.28
N PRO A 74 12.61 2.99 8.98
CA PRO A 74 12.51 2.60 10.39
C PRO A 74 12.21 3.76 11.35
N SER A 75 12.38 5.01 10.89
CA SER A 75 12.05 6.22 11.64
C SER A 75 10.55 6.53 11.67
N VAL A 76 9.74 5.87 10.83
CA VAL A 76 8.30 6.04 10.76
C VAL A 76 7.64 4.83 11.42
N GLU A 77 6.91 5.07 12.51
CA GLU A 77 6.10 4.01 13.13
C GLU A 77 5.02 3.54 12.15
N ASN A 78 4.96 2.23 11.95
CA ASN A 78 4.04 1.58 11.00
C ASN A 78 2.58 1.98 11.28
N ASP A 79 2.19 2.05 12.56
CA ASP A 79 0.85 2.39 13.00
C ASP A 79 0.47 3.84 12.62
N ALA A 80 1.37 4.79 12.85
CA ALA A 80 1.16 6.19 12.49
C ALA A 80 1.00 6.38 10.98
N PHE A 81 1.81 5.68 10.18
CA PHE A 81 1.70 5.66 8.73
C PHE A 81 0.34 5.10 8.28
N LEU A 82 -0.08 3.95 8.81
CA LEU A 82 -1.36 3.32 8.45
C LEU A 82 -2.56 4.19 8.83
N VAL A 83 -2.48 4.94 9.94
CA VAL A 83 -3.52 5.90 10.34
C VAL A 83 -3.62 7.07 9.36
N VAL A 84 -2.49 7.66 8.95
CA VAL A 84 -2.48 8.75 7.96
C VAL A 84 -3.02 8.27 6.62
N LEU A 85 -2.56 7.11 6.17
CA LEU A 85 -3.03 6.50 4.93
C LEU A 85 -4.54 6.21 4.99
N SER A 86 -5.02 5.60 6.06
CA SER A 86 -6.45 5.28 6.23
C SER A 86 -7.33 6.53 6.17
N LYS A 87 -6.88 7.66 6.73
CA LYS A 87 -7.59 8.94 6.64
C LYS A 87 -7.64 9.47 5.20
N ALA A 88 -6.53 9.42 4.48
CA ALA A 88 -6.49 9.82 3.07
C ALA A 88 -7.40 8.94 2.21
N LEU A 89 -7.41 7.63 2.44
CA LEU A 89 -8.27 6.68 1.74
C LEU A 89 -9.75 6.94 2.03
N ALA A 90 -10.11 7.21 3.29
CA ALA A 90 -11.48 7.54 3.67
C ALA A 90 -12.03 8.76 2.90
N SER A 91 -11.21 9.78 2.64
CA SER A 91 -11.59 10.94 1.81
C SER A 91 -11.85 10.60 0.35
N THR A 92 -11.33 9.48 -0.14
CA THR A 92 -11.56 8.98 -1.51
C THR A 92 -12.61 7.88 -1.58
N GLY A 93 -13.28 7.58 -0.46
CA GLY A 93 -14.26 6.49 -0.38
C GLY A 93 -13.66 5.10 -0.62
N THR A 94 -12.37 4.95 -0.31
CA THR A 94 -11.66 3.66 -0.36
C THR A 94 -11.18 3.29 1.03
N ARG A 95 -10.82 2.03 1.23
CA ARG A 95 -10.32 1.55 2.52
C ARG A 95 -9.26 0.49 2.35
N LEU A 96 -8.40 0.33 3.37
CA LEU A 96 -7.54 -0.84 3.48
C LEU A 96 -8.42 -2.09 3.59
N ALA A 97 -8.15 -3.08 2.75
CA ALA A 97 -8.75 -4.39 2.88
C ALA A 97 -8.38 -4.95 4.26
N PRO A 98 -9.32 -5.60 4.97
CA PRO A 98 -8.99 -6.27 6.21
C PRO A 98 -7.85 -7.25 5.94
N ILE A 99 -6.83 -7.24 6.80
CA ILE A 99 -5.71 -8.17 6.75
C ILE A 99 -6.25 -9.53 7.21
N VAL A 100 -7.02 -10.19 6.35
CA VAL A 100 -7.57 -11.53 6.62
C VAL A 100 -6.47 -12.53 6.29
N GLY A 101 -5.48 -12.68 7.18
CA GLY A 101 -4.57 -13.83 7.20
C GLY A 101 -3.80 -14.17 5.91
N GLU A 102 -3.81 -13.30 4.91
CA GLU A 102 -3.16 -13.50 3.62
C GLU A 102 -2.37 -12.23 3.32
N LEU A 103 -1.39 -11.96 4.19
CA LEU A 103 -0.10 -11.46 3.72
C LEU A 103 0.22 -12.34 2.50
N CYS A 104 0.03 -11.74 1.33
CA CYS A 104 0.26 -12.35 0.05
C CYS A 104 1.56 -13.14 0.17
N LYS A 105 1.47 -14.46 0.02
CA LYS A 105 2.57 -15.32 -0.40
C LYS A 105 2.99 -14.88 -1.80
N SER A 106 3.44 -13.65 -1.96
CA SER A 106 4.29 -13.24 -3.05
C SER A 106 5.70 -13.56 -2.62
N SER A 107 5.96 -14.85 -2.39
CA SER A 107 7.20 -15.39 -2.94
C SER A 107 7.14 -15.02 -4.43
N LEU A 108 7.82 -13.93 -4.79
CA LEU A 108 8.39 -13.79 -6.12
C LEU A 108 9.34 -14.99 -6.29
N VAL A 109 8.77 -16.16 -6.57
CA VAL A 109 9.50 -17.26 -7.17
C VAL A 109 9.66 -16.84 -8.62
N THR A 110 10.76 -16.17 -8.90
CA THR A 110 11.30 -16.10 -10.25
C THR A 110 11.43 -17.55 -10.73
N PRO A 111 10.76 -18.01 -11.80
CA PRO A 111 11.15 -19.25 -12.41
C PRO A 111 12.50 -18.98 -13.09
N ASP A 112 13.60 -19.23 -12.38
CA ASP A 112 14.91 -19.43 -12.99
C ASP A 112 14.82 -20.71 -13.83
N ARG A 113 14.33 -20.54 -15.06
CA ARG A 113 14.31 -21.59 -16.07
C ARG A 113 15.66 -21.52 -16.79
N ARG A 114 16.72 -22.00 -16.13
CA ARG A 114 17.98 -22.27 -16.82
C ARG A 114 17.91 -23.66 -17.44
N ALA A 115 17.79 -23.66 -18.77
CA ALA A 115 18.03 -24.82 -19.62
C ALA A 115 19.53 -25.11 -19.73
#